data_AF-A0A6N7W1T6-F1
#
_entry.id   AF-A0A6N7W1T6-F1
#
_cell.length_a   1.000
_cell.length_b   1.000
_cell.length_c   1.000
_cell.angle_alpha   90.00
_cell.angle_beta   90.00
_cell.angle_gamma   90.00
#
_symmetry.space_group_name_H-M   'P 1'
#
loop_
_entity.id
_entity.type
_entity.pdbx_description
1 polymer ?
#
loop_
_entity_poly.entity_id
_entity_poly.type
_entity_poly.pdbx_seq_one_letter_code
_entity_poly.pdbx_strand_id
1 'polypeptide(L)'
;MTRNFSGRAIRNVAALLSVALVACLLVFTPRAANAASPVIDPNATGSLSIYKFDGVRGAKHNGEKLDKLPSNKPLADAEFTMYPIEGLNLAKNADWEKAESLIDSLPYGANLSTVTSAVNAEGLSIGAPRSGTTQLNAAGTQATLVFDDLPLGLDYVAETKAPSGYRAVAPFLVSVSMSNSDGTSWNYDVHVYPKNAPG
;
A
#
# COMPACT_ATOMS: atom_id res chain seq x y z
N MET A 1 -17.28 16.52 -68.50
CA MET A 1 -16.98 16.60 -67.06
C MET A 1 -17.69 15.45 -66.36
N THR A 2 -16.97 14.35 -66.19
CA THR A 2 -17.43 13.08 -65.62
C THR A 2 -16.71 12.87 -64.29
N ARG A 3 -17.42 12.50 -63.21
CA ARG A 3 -16.80 11.93 -62.01
C ARG A 3 -17.49 10.61 -61.68
N ASN A 4 -16.71 9.55 -61.84
CA ASN A 4 -17.04 8.14 -61.64
C ASN A 4 -17.08 7.76 -60.15
N PHE A 5 -17.88 6.74 -59.85
CA PHE A 5 -17.89 5.95 -58.62
C PHE A 5 -16.58 5.18 -58.40
N SER A 6 -16.17 4.99 -57.15
CA SER A 6 -15.74 3.67 -56.65
C SER A 6 -15.59 3.68 -55.13
N GLY A 7 -16.26 2.72 -54.49
CA GLY A 7 -16.08 2.44 -53.08
C GLY A 7 -14.74 1.75 -52.81
N ARG A 8 -14.20 2.00 -51.62
CA ARG A 8 -13.23 1.10 -51.00
C ARG A 8 -13.50 1.06 -49.50
N ALA A 9 -14.07 -0.06 -49.08
CA ALA A 9 -14.15 -0.49 -47.71
C ALA A 9 -12.72 -0.64 -47.13
N ILE A 10 -12.45 -0.01 -45.99
CA ILE A 10 -11.32 -0.36 -45.14
C ILE A 10 -11.83 -0.48 -43.70
N ARG A 11 -12.27 -1.71 -43.41
CA ARG A 11 -11.89 -2.54 -42.25
C ARG A 11 -11.76 -1.82 -40.91
N ASN A 12 -12.78 -2.07 -40.09
CA ASN A 12 -12.77 -2.11 -38.63
C ASN A 12 -11.41 -2.49 -38.04
N VAL A 13 -10.81 -1.57 -37.28
CA VAL A 13 -10.00 -1.94 -36.12
C VAL A 13 -10.64 -1.23 -34.94
N ALA A 14 -11.56 -1.95 -34.30
CA ALA A 14 -12.02 -1.61 -32.97
C ALA A 14 -10.81 -1.71 -32.04
N ALA A 15 -10.18 -0.58 -31.72
CA ALA A 15 -9.31 -0.48 -30.57
C ALA A 15 -10.23 -0.52 -29.34
N LEU A 16 -10.53 -1.73 -28.87
CA LEU A 16 -11.06 -1.94 -27.54
C LEU A 16 -9.97 -1.49 -26.55
N LEU A 17 -9.95 -0.20 -26.22
CA LEU A 17 -9.40 0.22 -24.93
C LEU A 17 -10.34 -0.39 -23.89
N SER A 18 -9.95 -1.53 -23.34
CA SER A 18 -10.57 -2.09 -22.14
C SER A 18 -10.27 -1.13 -20.99
N VAL A 19 -11.03 -0.04 -20.89
CA VAL A 19 -11.18 0.69 -19.62
C VAL A 19 -12.02 -0.22 -18.73
N ALA A 20 -11.37 -1.20 -18.11
CA ALA A 20 -11.94 -1.89 -16.98
C ALA A 20 -11.88 -0.93 -15.78
N LEU A 21 -12.80 0.04 -15.76
CA LEU A 21 -13.18 0.74 -14.55
C LEU A 21 -13.92 -0.29 -13.68
N VAL A 22 -13.18 -1.10 -12.93
CA VAL A 22 -13.78 -1.90 -11.86
C VAL A 22 -14.08 -0.92 -10.73
N ALA A 23 -15.28 -0.36 -10.78
CA ALA A 23 -15.93 0.19 -9.61
C ALA A 23 -16.26 -1.01 -8.70
N CYS A 24 -15.41 -1.27 -7.72
CA CYS A 24 -15.82 -2.03 -6.54
C CYS A 24 -16.11 -1.01 -5.44
N LEU A 25 -17.38 -0.61 -5.36
CA LEU A 25 -17.96 -0.17 -4.10
C LEU A 25 -17.79 -1.30 -3.09
N LEU A 26 -17.32 -0.99 -1.89
CA LEU A 26 -17.54 -1.86 -0.75
C LEU A 26 -19.06 -1.89 -0.50
N VAL A 27 -19.71 -2.97 -0.95
CA VAL A 27 -21.08 -3.26 -0.54
C VAL A 27 -20.99 -4.04 0.76
N PHE A 28 -21.18 -3.36 1.89
CA PHE A 28 -21.43 -4.03 3.17
C PHE A 28 -22.82 -4.69 3.11
N THR A 29 -22.87 -5.96 2.73
CA THR A 29 -24.00 -6.80 3.09
C THR A 29 -23.67 -7.46 4.43
N PRO A 30 -24.40 -7.17 5.52
CA PRO A 30 -24.17 -7.88 6.77
C PRO A 30 -24.56 -9.36 6.58
N ARG A 31 -23.56 -10.23 6.37
CA ARG A 31 -23.72 -11.67 6.52
C ARG A 31 -23.54 -11.98 8.00
N ALA A 32 -24.55 -12.55 8.63
CA ALA A 32 -24.40 -13.12 9.96
C ALA A 32 -23.36 -14.25 9.92
N ALA A 33 -22.13 -13.96 10.36
CA ALA A 33 -21.12 -14.96 10.64
C ALA A 33 -21.20 -15.30 12.12
N ASN A 34 -21.69 -16.51 12.44
CA ASN A 34 -21.48 -17.15 13.74
C ASN A 34 -20.11 -17.85 13.76
N ALA A 35 -19.06 -17.11 13.42
CA ALA A 35 -17.69 -17.47 13.74
C ALA A 35 -17.19 -16.37 14.68
N ALA A 36 -16.60 -16.75 15.82
CA ALA A 36 -15.90 -15.77 16.64
C ALA A 36 -14.95 -14.98 15.73
N SER A 37 -15.03 -13.65 15.74
CA SER A 37 -14.05 -12.83 15.03
C SER A 37 -12.66 -13.31 15.42
N PRO A 38 -11.76 -13.59 14.46
CA PRO A 38 -10.44 -14.09 14.79
C PRO A 38 -9.79 -13.11 15.76
N VAL A 39 -9.33 -13.60 16.90
CA VAL A 39 -8.61 -12.78 17.88
C VAL A 39 -7.16 -12.64 17.38
N ILE A 40 -6.63 -11.41 17.36
CA ILE A 40 -5.22 -11.18 17.07
C ILE A 40 -4.37 -11.92 18.10
N ASP A 41 -3.34 -12.63 17.66
CA ASP A 41 -2.36 -13.21 18.58
C ASP A 41 -1.44 -12.08 19.07
N PRO A 42 -1.49 -11.69 20.35
CA PRO A 42 -0.69 -10.58 20.86
C PRO A 42 0.81 -10.88 20.90
N ASN A 43 1.22 -12.15 20.71
CA ASN A 43 2.63 -12.54 20.66
C ASN A 43 3.14 -12.73 19.23
N ALA A 44 2.28 -12.58 18.23
CA ALA A 44 2.72 -12.67 16.84
C ALA A 44 3.59 -11.46 16.47
N THR A 45 4.54 -11.71 15.59
CA THR A 45 5.26 -10.67 14.86
C THR A 45 4.79 -10.69 13.40
N GLY A 46 4.91 -9.55 12.74
CA GLY A 46 4.60 -9.42 11.32
C GLY A 46 5.81 -9.00 10.49
N SER A 47 5.55 -8.82 9.20
CA SER A 47 6.48 -8.32 8.20
C SER A 47 5.81 -7.31 7.29
N LEU A 48 6.63 -6.40 6.74
CA LEU A 48 6.25 -5.48 5.67
C LEU A 48 7.19 -5.66 4.48
N SER A 49 6.63 -6.12 3.37
CA SER A 49 7.30 -6.23 2.08
C SER A 49 6.95 -5.04 1.18
N ILE A 50 7.96 -4.26 0.79
CA ILE A 50 7.83 -3.13 -0.14
C ILE A 50 8.35 -3.55 -1.51
N TYR A 51 7.48 -3.56 -2.51
CA TYR A 51 7.85 -3.80 -3.92
C TYR A 51 7.84 -2.50 -4.72
N LYS A 52 9.03 -2.06 -5.14
CA LYS A 52 9.23 -0.74 -5.70
C LYS A 52 9.31 -0.77 -7.22
N PHE A 53 8.52 0.10 -7.85
CA PHE A 53 8.49 0.24 -9.30
C PHE A 53 8.40 1.69 -9.74
N ASP A 54 8.64 1.93 -11.01
CA ASP A 54 8.25 3.16 -11.68
C ASP A 54 6.75 3.21 -11.97
N GLY A 55 6.29 4.39 -12.36
CA GLY A 55 4.94 4.61 -12.87
C GLY A 55 4.16 5.63 -12.05
N VAL A 56 2.90 5.81 -12.46
CA VAL A 56 1.95 6.63 -11.71
C VAL A 56 1.40 5.84 -10.54
N ARG A 57 0.99 6.57 -9.49
CA ARG A 57 0.31 5.97 -8.34
C ARG A 57 -0.94 5.20 -8.81
N GLY A 58 -1.02 3.93 -8.40
CA GLY A 58 -2.19 3.08 -8.61
C GLY A 58 -3.29 3.28 -7.56
N ALA A 59 -4.32 2.44 -7.63
CA ALA A 59 -5.34 2.35 -6.59
C ALA A 59 -4.73 1.94 -5.22
N LYS A 60 -5.45 2.21 -4.13
CA LYS A 60 -5.08 1.69 -2.80
C LYS A 60 -5.00 0.15 -2.86
N HIS A 61 -3.95 -0.41 -2.26
CA HIS A 61 -3.77 -1.86 -2.14
C HIS A 61 -4.30 -2.34 -0.78
N ASN A 62 -4.78 -3.57 -0.70
CA ASN A 62 -5.34 -4.19 0.50
C ASN A 62 -4.29 -4.91 1.37
N GLY A 63 -2.99 -4.61 1.19
CA GLY A 63 -1.90 -5.27 1.91
C GLY A 63 -1.62 -6.74 1.58
N GLU A 64 -2.37 -7.38 0.67
CA GLU A 64 -2.12 -8.78 0.28
C GLU A 64 -0.95 -8.90 -0.73
N LYS A 65 -0.36 -10.09 -0.82
CA LYS A 65 0.60 -10.37 -1.88
C LYS A 65 -0.12 -10.50 -3.23
N LEU A 66 0.38 -9.83 -4.26
CA LEU A 66 -0.11 -9.98 -5.62
C LEU A 66 0.41 -11.29 -6.21
N ASP A 67 -0.48 -12.12 -6.76
CA ASP A 67 -0.12 -13.33 -7.52
C ASP A 67 0.77 -13.01 -8.72
N LYS A 68 0.54 -11.83 -9.33
CA LYS A 68 1.33 -11.32 -10.45
C LYS A 68 1.73 -9.88 -10.19
N LEU A 69 3.03 -9.65 -10.11
CA LEU A 69 3.59 -8.31 -9.98
C LEU A 69 3.33 -7.47 -11.25
N PRO A 70 3.21 -6.14 -11.12
CA PRO A 70 3.11 -5.24 -12.25
C PRO A 70 4.31 -5.37 -13.21
N SER A 71 4.07 -5.18 -14.51
CA SER A 71 5.13 -5.21 -15.54
C SER A 71 5.97 -3.93 -15.60
N ASN A 72 5.76 -3.01 -14.66
CA ASN A 72 6.53 -1.77 -14.51
C ASN A 72 8.01 -2.06 -14.24
N LYS A 73 8.86 -1.07 -14.51
CA LYS A 73 10.30 -1.20 -14.24
C LYS A 73 10.52 -1.25 -12.72
N PRO A 74 11.16 -2.29 -12.18
CA PRO A 74 11.53 -2.32 -10.77
C PRO A 74 12.61 -1.28 -10.46
N LEU A 75 12.55 -0.67 -9.28
CA LEU A 75 13.50 0.37 -8.86
C LEU A 75 14.22 -0.02 -7.57
N ALA A 76 15.49 -0.39 -7.70
CA ALA A 76 16.42 -0.47 -6.57
C ALA A 76 16.84 0.94 -6.11
N ASP A 77 17.56 0.97 -4.98
CA ASP A 77 18.17 2.17 -4.40
C ASP A 77 17.17 3.22 -3.89
N ALA A 78 15.90 2.83 -3.71
CA ALA A 78 14.94 3.62 -2.95
C ALA A 78 15.16 3.36 -1.46
N GLU A 79 15.38 4.40 -0.66
CA GLU A 79 15.49 4.26 0.79
C GLU A 79 14.15 4.58 1.44
N PHE A 80 13.69 3.65 2.28
CA PHE A 80 12.50 3.84 3.11
C PHE A 80 12.90 3.87 4.57
N THR A 81 12.21 4.73 5.33
CA THR A 81 12.25 4.71 6.79
C THR A 81 10.85 4.52 7.33
N MET A 82 10.72 3.55 8.21
CA MET A 82 9.50 3.18 8.92
C MET A 82 9.61 3.66 10.37
N TYR A 83 8.54 4.27 10.86
CA TYR A 83 8.42 4.83 12.19
C TYR A 83 7.22 4.17 12.89
N PRO A 84 7.44 3.27 13.85
CA PRO A 84 6.34 2.61 14.56
C PRO A 84 5.59 3.62 15.43
N ILE A 85 4.26 3.49 15.49
CA ILE A 85 3.42 4.24 16.42
C ILE A 85 3.19 3.36 17.64
N GLU A 86 3.81 3.75 18.76
CA GLU A 86 3.79 3.02 20.02
C GLU A 86 2.60 3.44 20.89
N GLY A 87 2.18 2.54 21.79
CA GLY A 87 1.07 2.75 22.71
C GLY A 87 -0.28 2.21 22.22
N LEU A 88 -0.35 1.71 20.99
CA LEU A 88 -1.50 0.97 20.46
C LEU A 88 -1.44 -0.51 20.84
N ASN A 89 -2.54 -1.07 21.33
CA ASN A 89 -2.72 -2.51 21.48
C ASN A 89 -3.87 -2.97 20.59
N LEU A 90 -3.53 -3.51 19.41
CA LEU A 90 -4.51 -3.95 18.41
C LEU A 90 -5.36 -5.16 18.85
N ALA A 91 -5.08 -5.79 20.00
CA ALA A 91 -6.03 -6.74 20.59
C ALA A 91 -7.22 -6.04 21.28
N LYS A 92 -7.23 -4.71 21.37
CA LYS A 92 -8.29 -3.89 21.96
C LYS A 92 -9.01 -3.07 20.88
N ASN A 93 -10.32 -3.25 20.77
CA ASN A 93 -11.14 -2.48 19.83
C ASN A 93 -11.00 -0.95 20.00
N ALA A 94 -10.85 -0.46 21.23
CA ALA A 94 -10.66 0.98 21.50
C ALA A 94 -9.38 1.55 20.86
N ASP A 95 -8.33 0.73 20.68
CA ASP A 95 -7.10 1.19 20.04
C ASP A 95 -7.19 1.11 18.51
N TRP A 96 -8.09 0.26 17.96
CA TRP A 96 -8.48 0.34 16.55
C TRP A 96 -9.20 1.65 16.22
N GLU A 97 -10.11 2.11 17.09
CA GLU A 97 -10.80 3.40 16.90
C GLU A 97 -9.81 4.58 16.91
N LYS A 98 -8.79 4.55 17.76
CA LYS A 98 -7.71 5.55 17.76
C LYS A 98 -6.89 5.50 16.47
N ALA A 99 -6.54 4.30 16.01
CA ALA A 99 -5.78 4.14 14.76
C ALA A 99 -6.58 4.67 13.56
N GLU A 100 -7.88 4.40 13.49
CA GLU A 100 -8.78 4.92 12.46
C GLU A 100 -8.91 6.45 12.54
N SER A 101 -9.16 7.00 13.74
CA SER A 101 -9.18 8.46 13.98
C SER A 101 -7.90 9.13 13.48
N LEU A 102 -6.75 8.56 13.82
CA LEU A 102 -5.45 9.07 13.38
C LEU A 102 -5.34 9.05 11.85
N ILE A 103 -5.68 7.94 11.20
CA ILE A 103 -5.64 7.80 9.74
C ILE A 103 -6.55 8.84 9.06
N ASP A 104 -7.76 9.04 9.57
CA ASP A 104 -8.76 9.96 9.00
C ASP A 104 -8.40 11.43 9.24
N SER A 105 -7.72 11.74 10.35
CA SER A 105 -7.30 13.11 10.67
C SER A 105 -6.15 13.61 9.79
N LEU A 106 -5.37 12.71 9.19
CA LEU A 106 -4.13 13.07 8.51
C LEU A 106 -4.36 13.34 7.02
N PRO A 107 -3.85 14.47 6.49
CA PRO A 107 -3.89 14.71 5.06
C PRO A 107 -3.02 13.68 4.32
N TYR A 108 -3.41 13.36 3.09
CA TYR A 108 -2.60 12.50 2.24
C TYR A 108 -1.17 13.07 2.09
N GLY A 109 -0.17 12.24 2.37
CA GLY A 109 1.23 12.65 2.32
C GLY A 109 1.67 13.56 3.46
N ALA A 110 0.95 13.56 4.59
CA ALA A 110 1.37 14.24 5.82
C ALA A 110 2.83 13.90 6.14
N ASN A 111 3.62 14.93 6.42
CA ASN A 111 5.02 14.74 6.80
C ASN A 111 5.14 14.24 8.26
N LEU A 112 6.33 13.77 8.63
CA LEU A 112 6.58 13.20 9.96
C LEU A 112 6.24 14.16 11.11
N SER A 113 6.43 15.48 10.95
CA SER A 113 6.09 16.45 12.00
C SER A 113 4.59 16.56 12.21
N THR A 114 3.80 16.57 11.13
CA THR A 114 2.34 16.56 11.18
C THR A 114 1.84 15.27 11.83
N VAL A 115 2.38 14.12 11.40
CA VAL A 115 2.03 12.81 11.96
C VAL A 115 2.39 12.74 13.45
N THR A 116 3.59 13.17 13.84
CA THR A 116 4.03 13.20 15.25
C THR A 116 3.09 14.02 16.11
N SER A 117 2.61 15.16 15.59
CA SER A 117 1.68 16.03 16.34
C SER A 117 0.33 15.35 16.56
N ALA A 118 -0.21 14.67 15.54
CA ALA A 118 -1.47 13.94 15.64
C ALA A 118 -1.35 12.70 16.55
N VAL A 119 -0.25 11.94 16.43
CA VAL A 119 0.08 10.80 17.30
C VAL A 119 0.13 11.23 18.76
N ASN A 120 0.83 12.33 19.08
CA ASN A 120 0.92 12.84 20.44
C ASN A 120 -0.42 13.33 20.99
N ALA A 121 -1.30 13.88 20.13
CA ALA A 121 -2.64 14.33 20.53
C ALA A 121 -3.53 13.16 20.98
N GLU A 122 -3.31 11.97 20.45
CA GLU A 122 -3.98 10.72 20.86
C GLU A 122 -3.30 10.05 22.07
N GLY A 123 -2.27 10.67 22.65
CA GLY A 123 -1.50 10.12 23.78
C GLY A 123 -0.58 8.95 23.39
N LEU A 124 -0.26 8.83 22.10
CA LEU A 124 0.65 7.84 21.53
C LEU A 124 2.05 8.45 21.33
N SER A 125 3.02 7.64 20.89
CA SER A 125 4.37 8.12 20.57
C SER A 125 4.92 7.53 19.28
N ILE A 126 5.86 8.24 18.65
CA ILE A 126 6.67 7.69 17.56
C ILE A 126 7.85 6.94 18.16
N GLY A 127 7.98 5.66 17.83
CA GLY A 127 9.06 4.80 18.25
C GLY A 127 10.33 4.93 17.39
N ALA A 128 11.31 4.08 17.68
CA ALA A 128 12.60 4.11 17.00
C ALA A 128 12.47 3.74 15.50
N PRO A 129 13.04 4.53 14.58
CA PRO A 129 12.92 4.27 13.16
C PRO A 129 13.69 3.03 12.72
N ARG A 130 13.17 2.34 11.71
CA ARG A 130 13.85 1.28 10.95
C ARG A 130 14.02 1.75 9.51
N SER A 131 15.23 1.65 8.95
CA SER A 131 15.50 2.05 7.57
C SER A 131 15.99 0.89 6.74
N GLY A 132 15.74 0.96 5.43
CA GLY A 132 16.28 0.00 4.49
C GLY A 132 16.21 0.51 3.06
N THR A 133 16.85 -0.23 2.16
CA THR A 133 16.98 0.14 0.74
C THR A 133 16.47 -0.97 -0.15
N THR A 134 15.68 -0.64 -1.16
CA THR A 134 15.18 -1.64 -2.11
C THR A 134 16.32 -2.26 -2.92
N GLN A 135 16.32 -3.58 -3.02
CA GLN A 135 17.33 -4.37 -3.73
C GLN A 135 16.69 -5.10 -4.91
N LEU A 136 17.39 -5.13 -6.05
CA LEU A 136 16.97 -5.98 -7.17
C LEU A 136 17.18 -7.46 -6.82
N ASN A 137 16.26 -8.30 -7.25
CA ASN A 137 16.49 -9.74 -7.28
C ASN A 137 17.52 -10.11 -8.37
N ALA A 138 18.04 -11.35 -8.33
CA ALA A 138 19.05 -11.81 -9.28
C ALA A 138 18.60 -11.74 -10.76
N ALA A 139 17.29 -11.82 -11.01
CA ALA A 139 16.73 -11.72 -12.36
C ALA A 139 16.51 -10.27 -12.83
N GLY A 140 16.68 -9.27 -11.97
CA GLY A 140 16.40 -7.86 -12.28
C GLY A 140 14.91 -7.55 -12.52
N THR A 141 14.01 -8.46 -12.15
CA THR A 141 12.56 -8.37 -12.41
C THR A 141 11.76 -7.80 -11.25
N GLN A 142 12.39 -7.59 -10.10
CA GLN A 142 11.74 -7.14 -8.88
C GLN A 142 12.74 -6.37 -8.03
N ALA A 143 12.29 -5.27 -7.42
CA ALA A 143 13.04 -4.54 -6.41
C ALA A 143 12.25 -4.56 -5.10
N THR A 144 12.85 -5.12 -4.04
CA THR A 144 12.17 -5.38 -2.77
C THR A 144 12.97 -4.85 -1.60
N LEU A 145 12.27 -4.37 -0.58
CA LEU A 145 12.75 -4.17 0.77
C LEU A 145 11.81 -4.91 1.73
N VAL A 146 12.35 -5.63 2.71
CA VAL A 146 11.56 -6.32 3.73
C VAL A 146 11.95 -5.79 5.09
N PHE A 147 10.96 -5.44 5.89
CA PHE A 147 11.10 -5.24 7.33
C PHE A 147 10.45 -6.43 8.03
N ASP A 148 11.28 -7.25 8.71
CA ASP A 148 10.84 -8.44 9.44
C ASP A 148 10.82 -8.18 10.95
N ASP A 149 10.29 -9.14 11.71
CA ASP A 149 10.19 -9.11 13.17
C ASP A 149 9.58 -7.79 13.68
N LEU A 150 8.46 -7.42 13.05
CA LEU A 150 7.70 -6.22 13.40
C LEU A 150 6.73 -6.53 14.53
N PRO A 151 6.69 -5.72 15.60
CA PRO A 151 5.55 -5.69 16.49
C PRO A 151 4.27 -5.39 15.71
N LEU A 152 3.14 -5.93 16.16
CA LEU A 152 1.83 -5.59 15.59
C LEU A 152 1.48 -4.15 15.96
N GLY A 153 1.02 -3.37 14.99
CA GLY A 153 0.79 -1.95 15.21
C GLY A 153 0.56 -1.17 13.93
N LEU A 154 0.56 0.15 14.07
CA LEU A 154 0.49 1.10 12.97
C LEU A 154 1.87 1.73 12.77
N ASP A 155 2.33 1.80 11.53
CA ASP A 155 3.62 2.35 11.16
C ASP A 155 3.46 3.48 10.15
N TYR A 156 4.22 4.56 10.32
CA TYR A 156 4.40 5.60 9.31
C TYR A 156 5.62 5.28 8.43
N VAL A 157 5.41 5.19 7.13
CA VAL A 157 6.44 4.81 6.15
C VAL A 157 6.69 5.97 5.20
N ALA A 158 7.96 6.39 5.10
CA ALA A 158 8.40 7.45 4.20
C ALA A 158 9.52 6.96 3.27
N GLU A 159 9.42 7.28 1.98
CA GLU A 159 10.56 7.16 1.06
C GLU A 159 11.49 8.36 1.31
N THR A 160 12.55 8.12 2.08
CA THR A 160 13.51 9.16 2.49
C THR A 160 14.50 9.52 1.39
N LYS A 161 14.67 8.63 0.41
CA LYS A 161 15.45 8.90 -0.81
C LYS A 161 14.86 8.14 -1.98
N ALA A 162 14.49 8.88 -3.02
CA ALA A 162 14.06 8.30 -4.28
C ALA A 162 15.26 7.79 -5.10
N PRO A 163 15.08 6.74 -5.92
CA PRO A 163 16.04 6.35 -6.95
C PRO A 163 16.35 7.52 -7.90
N SER A 164 17.55 7.52 -8.47
CA SER A 164 18.00 8.58 -9.39
C SER A 164 17.04 8.75 -10.58
N GLY A 165 16.65 9.99 -10.88
CA GLY A 165 15.72 10.31 -11.97
C GLY A 165 14.24 10.13 -11.62
N TYR A 166 13.90 9.93 -10.35
CA TYR A 166 12.52 9.73 -9.88
C TYR A 166 12.17 10.67 -8.72
N ARG A 167 10.87 10.91 -8.55
CA ARG A 167 10.30 11.66 -7.42
C ARG A 167 9.87 10.68 -6.33
N ALA A 168 10.15 11.01 -5.07
CA ALA A 168 9.72 10.20 -3.94
C ALA A 168 8.19 10.09 -3.90
N VAL A 169 7.67 8.93 -3.48
CA VAL A 169 6.26 8.77 -3.16
C VAL A 169 5.90 9.59 -1.93
N ALA A 170 4.63 10.01 -1.88
CA ALA A 170 4.07 10.52 -0.64
C ALA A 170 4.13 9.43 0.45
N PRO A 171 4.44 9.80 1.70
CA PRO A 171 4.43 8.85 2.81
C PRO A 171 3.03 8.30 3.06
N PHE A 172 2.97 7.18 3.77
CA PHE A 172 1.73 6.47 4.07
C PHE A 172 1.79 5.78 5.42
N LEU A 173 0.61 5.47 5.97
CA LEU A 173 0.45 4.61 7.15
C LEU A 173 0.18 3.17 6.71
N VAL A 174 0.72 2.21 7.45
CA VAL A 174 0.48 0.78 7.25
C VAL A 174 0.23 0.11 8.59
N SER A 175 -0.77 -0.78 8.65
CA SER A 175 -1.01 -1.59 9.83
C SER A 175 -0.35 -2.95 9.64
N VAL A 176 0.51 -3.36 10.56
CA VAL A 176 1.08 -4.72 10.63
C VAL A 176 0.18 -5.53 11.54
N SER A 177 -0.40 -6.59 10.98
CA SER A 177 -1.77 -7.08 11.22
C SER A 177 -2.84 -6.23 10.52
N MET A 178 -3.49 -6.84 9.52
CA MET A 178 -4.72 -6.32 8.90
C MET A 178 -5.71 -7.46 8.75
N SER A 179 -7.02 -7.20 8.83
CA SER A 179 -7.99 -8.22 8.47
C SER A 179 -7.81 -8.60 7.01
N ASN A 180 -7.78 -9.90 6.71
CA ASN A 180 -7.82 -10.38 5.33
C ASN A 180 -9.11 -9.91 4.65
N SER A 181 -9.11 -9.89 3.32
CA SER A 181 -10.24 -9.40 2.53
C SER A 181 -11.56 -10.15 2.77
N ASP A 182 -11.50 -11.37 3.30
CA ASP A 182 -12.65 -12.19 3.69
C ASP A 182 -13.12 -11.99 5.14
N GLY A 183 -12.38 -11.22 5.95
CA GLY A 183 -12.66 -10.95 7.36
C GLY A 183 -12.53 -12.17 8.29
N THR A 184 -11.99 -13.29 7.82
CA THR A 184 -11.96 -14.56 8.58
C THR A 184 -10.63 -14.81 9.28
N SER A 185 -9.58 -14.06 8.92
CA SER A 185 -8.22 -14.22 9.44
C SER A 185 -7.43 -12.91 9.38
N TRP A 186 -6.28 -12.88 10.06
CA TRP A 186 -5.37 -11.74 10.11
C TRP A 186 -4.18 -11.94 9.17
N ASN A 187 -3.87 -10.93 8.36
CA ASN A 187 -2.64 -10.85 7.59
C ASN A 187 -1.51 -10.25 8.43
N TYR A 188 -0.51 -11.07 8.75
CA TYR A 188 0.72 -10.62 9.42
C TYR A 188 1.87 -10.35 8.44
N ASP A 189 1.72 -10.72 7.16
CA ASP A 189 2.70 -10.50 6.09
C ASP A 189 2.14 -9.48 5.08
N VAL A 190 2.40 -8.21 5.36
CA VAL A 190 1.80 -7.09 4.63
C VAL A 190 2.66 -6.72 3.42
N HIS A 191 2.01 -6.49 2.27
CA HIS A 191 2.68 -6.18 1.02
C HIS A 191 2.20 -4.83 0.45
N VAL A 192 3.14 -3.96 0.08
CA VAL A 192 2.86 -2.64 -0.51
C VAL A 192 3.63 -2.42 -1.81
N TYR A 193 3.07 -1.61 -2.71
CA TYR A 193 3.55 -1.48 -4.09
C TYR A 193 3.76 -0.02 -4.55
N PRO A 194 4.56 0.80 -3.83
CA PRO A 194 4.73 2.22 -4.14
C PRO A 194 5.37 2.48 -5.53
N LYS A 195 4.83 3.45 -6.26
CA LYS A 195 5.24 3.82 -7.63
C LYS A 195 5.86 5.22 -7.66
N ASN A 196 7.07 5.33 -8.22
CA ASN A 196 7.67 6.66 -8.45
C ASN A 196 7.41 7.14 -9.86
N ALA A 197 6.91 8.38 -9.94
CA ALA A 197 6.87 9.10 -11.19
C ALA A 197 8.28 9.58 -11.56
N PRO A 198 8.61 9.66 -12.87
CA PRO A 198 9.84 10.29 -13.34
C PRO A 198 10.02 11.73 -12.81
N GLY A 199 11.29 12.07 -12.55
CA GLY A 199 11.80 13.37 -12.11
C GLY A 199 11.67 14.46 -13.16
#